data_AF-A0A9X0D4S3-F1
#
_entry.id   AF-A0A9X0D4S3-F1
#
_cell.length_a   1.000
_cell.length_b   1.000
_cell.length_c   1.000
_cell.angle_alpha   90.00
_cell.angle_beta   90.00
_cell.angle_gamma   90.00
#
_symmetry.space_group_name_H-M   'P 1'
#
loop_
_entity.id
_entity.type
_entity.pdbx_description
1 polymer ?
#
loop_
_entity_poly.entity_id
_entity_poly.type
_entity_poly.pdbx_seq_one_letter_code
_entity_poly.pdbx_strand_id
1 'polypeptide(L)' 'MQGLIERSFHYLFELMDNHSDVEYTLKASYLEVYNEKVQDLLNPSKARDSLPVRWARDRGFYVENLFLLSVTDWMISQLC' A
#
# COMPACT_ATOMS: atom_id res chain seq x y z
N MET A 1 1.66 -20.27 10.35
CA MET A 1 1.43 -19.16 11.31
C MET A 1 1.42 -17.88 10.48
N GLN A 2 0.35 -17.10 10.56
CA GLN A 2 0.20 -15.89 9.74
C GLN A 2 1.16 -14.78 10.16
N GLY A 3 1.50 -13.87 9.23
CA GLY A 3 2.36 -12.71 9.49
C GLY A 3 1.62 -11.54 10.17
N LEU A 4 2.35 -10.48 10.56
CA LEU A 4 1.70 -9.27 11.10
C LEU A 4 0.88 -8.55 10.03
N ILE A 5 1.41 -8.42 8.81
CA ILE A 5 0.73 -7.77 7.69
C ILE A 5 -0.59 -8.49 7.38
N GLU A 6 -0.54 -9.82 7.22
CA GLU A 6 -1.71 -10.66 6.97
C GLU A 6 -2.79 -10.50 8.06
N ARG A 7 -2.41 -10.59 9.34
CA ARG A 7 -3.33 -10.37 10.46
C ARG A 7 -3.93 -8.96 10.49
N SER A 8 -3.15 -7.95 10.11
CA SER A 8 -3.59 -6.55 10.10
C SER A 8 -4.66 -6.33 9.03
N PHE A 9 -4.48 -6.92 7.84
CA PHE A 9 -5.52 -6.86 6.81
C PHE A 9 -6.78 -7.59 7.25
N HIS A 10 -6.69 -8.82 7.77
CA HIS A 10 -7.86 -9.55 8.28
C HIS A 10 -8.69 -8.72 9.28
N TYR A 11 -8.01 -8.07 10.23
CA TYR A 11 -8.67 -7.20 11.20
C TYR A 11 -9.35 -5.99 10.56
N LEU A 12 -8.72 -5.34 9.57
CA LEU A 12 -9.33 -4.21 8.86
C LEU A 12 -10.60 -4.62 8.11
N PHE A 13 -10.59 -5.77 7.44
CA PHE A 13 -11.78 -6.27 6.73
C PHE A 13 -12.91 -6.65 7.70
N GLU A 14 -12.59 -7.31 8.81
CA GLU A 14 -13.57 -7.58 9.88
C GLU A 14 -14.20 -6.29 10.42
N LEU A 15 -13.41 -5.22 10.60
CA LEU A 15 -13.94 -3.93 11.01
C LEU A 15 -14.87 -3.32 9.95
N MET A 16 -14.51 -3.38 8.67
CA MET A 16 -15.34 -2.83 7.60
C MET A 16 -16.67 -3.59 7.47
N ASP A 17 -16.65 -4.92 7.59
CA ASP A 17 -17.86 -5.75 7.54
C ASP A 17 -18.83 -5.46 8.70
N ASN A 18 -18.29 -5.12 9.88
CA ASN A 18 -19.09 -4.75 11.05
C ASN A 18 -19.74 -3.36 10.94
N HIS A 19 -19.31 -2.52 9.98
CA HIS A 19 -19.77 -1.15 9.78
C HIS A 19 -20.35 -0.93 8.38
N SER A 20 -21.43 -1.65 8.07
CA SER A 20 -22.10 -1.63 6.75
C SER A 20 -22.72 -0.29 6.34
N ASP A 21 -22.77 0.70 7.22
CA ASP A 21 -23.27 2.05 6.96
C ASP A 21 -22.21 2.97 6.31
N VAL A 22 -20.97 2.50 6.19
CA VAL A 22 -19.85 3.26 5.62
C VAL A 22 -19.27 2.52 4.41
N GLU A 23 -19.12 3.23 3.29
CA GLU A 23 -18.36 2.73 2.15
C GLU A 23 -16.86 2.99 2.36
N TYR A 24 -16.08 1.91 2.39
CA TYR A 24 -14.63 1.97 2.54
C TYR A 24 -13.92 1.76 1.20
N THR A 25 -12.79 2.45 1.01
CA THR A 25 -11.85 2.17 -0.08
C THR A 25 -10.47 1.93 0.51
N LEU A 26 -10.00 0.69 0.45
CA LEU A 26 -8.66 0.33 0.89
C LEU A 26 -7.67 0.42 -0.27
N LYS A 27 -6.56 1.12 -0.04
CA LYS A 27 -5.44 1.21 -0.99
C LYS A 27 -4.14 0.93 -0.27
N ALA A 28 -3.21 0.27 -0.95
CA ALA A 28 -1.88 -0.01 -0.45
C ALA A 28 -0.81 0.39 -1.46
N SER A 29 0.36 0.73 -0.94
CA SER A 29 1.58 0.94 -1.71
C SER A 29 2.71 0.22 -0.99
N TYR A 30 3.68 -0.32 -1.73
CA TYR A 30 4.83 -1.00 -1.15
C TYR A 30 6.10 -0.54 -1.87
N LEU A 31 7.10 -0.12 -1.09
CA LEU A 31 8.34 0.43 -1.59
C LEU A 31 9.52 -0.01 -0.75
N GLU A 32 10.70 0.05 -1.35
CA GLU A 32 11.98 -0.11 -0.68
C GLU A 32 12.73 1.23 -0.70
N VAL A 33 13.42 1.54 0.40
CA VAL A 33 14.42 2.61 0.46
C VAL A 33 15.78 1.97 0.66
N TYR A 34 16.61 2.01 -0.37
CA TYR A 34 17.95 1.43 -0.35
C TYR A 34 18.94 2.38 -1.01
N ASN A 35 20.04 2.69 -0.31
CA ASN A 35 21.04 3.65 -0.77
C ASN A 35 20.40 4.94 -1.30
N GLU A 36 19.52 5.52 -0.46
CA GLU A 36 18.83 6.79 -0.71
C GLU A 36 17.95 6.79 -1.98
N LYS A 37 17.69 5.61 -2.57
CA LYS A 37 16.80 5.42 -3.71
C LYS A 37 15.51 4.78 -3.24
N VAL A 38 14.39 5.37 -3.67
CA VAL A 38 13.06 4.80 -3.48
C VAL A 38 12.70 3.94 -4.68
N GLN A 39 12.40 2.66 -4.48
CA GLN A 39 11.94 1.73 -5.52
C GLN A 39 10.51 1.28 -5.23
N ASP A 40 9.67 1.32 -6.25
CA ASP A 40 8.30 0.81 -6.17
C ASP A 40 8.29 -0.72 -6.34
N LEU A 41 7.87 -1.43 -5.30
CA LEU A 41 7.85 -2.89 -5.28
C LEU A 41 6.58 -3.47 -5.91
N LEU A 42 5.55 -2.64 -6.16
CA LEU A 42 4.30 -3.06 -6.80
C LEU A 42 4.28 -2.75 -8.30
N ASN A 43 5.27 -2.02 -8.81
CA ASN A 43 5.38 -1.67 -10.22
C ASN A 43 6.59 -2.38 -10.88
N PRO A 44 6.42 -3.63 -11.36
CA PRO A 44 7.52 -4.40 -11.95
C PRO A 44 8.08 -3.74 -13.22
N SER A 45 7.28 -2.93 -13.93
CA SER A 45 7.71 -2.22 -15.13
C SER A 45 8.67 -1.06 -14.84
N LYS A 46 8.72 -0.56 -13.60
CA LYS A 46 9.56 0.57 -13.18
C LYS A 46 10.56 0.24 -12.08
N ALA A 47 10.79 -1.05 -11.80
CA ALA A 47 11.65 -1.51 -10.71
C ALA A 47 13.09 -0.96 -10.74
N ARG A 48 13.55 -0.41 -11.88
CA ARG A 48 14.92 0.15 -12.03
C ARG A 48 15.00 1.66 -11.83
N ASP A 49 13.88 2.36 -11.85
CA ASP A 49 13.84 3.82 -11.74
C ASP A 49 13.58 4.22 -10.30
N SER A 50 14.45 5.05 -9.74
CA SER A 50 14.19 5.61 -8.41
C SER A 50 13.09 6.66 -8.49
N LEU A 51 12.07 6.53 -7.63
CA LEU A 51 11.00 7.50 -7.51
C LEU A 51 11.45 8.71 -6.66
N PRO A 52 11.09 9.95 -7.06
CA PRO A 52 11.49 11.13 -6.31
C PRO A 52 10.59 11.34 -5.07
N VAL A 53 11.22 11.67 -3.96
CA VAL A 53 10.53 12.13 -2.73
C VAL A 53 10.31 13.64 -2.84
N ARG A 54 9.06 14.07 -2.66
CA ARG A 54 8.65 15.48 -2.72
C ARG A 54 7.94 15.90 -1.44
N TRP A 55 7.73 17.20 -1.29
CA TRP A 55 6.98 17.79 -0.19
C TRP A 55 5.93 18.75 -0.73
N ALA A 56 4.72 18.71 -0.17
CA ALA A 56 3.67 19.69 -0.40
C ALA A 56 3.06 20.13 0.93
N ARG A 57 2.58 21.37 1.01
CA ARG A 57 2.09 21.97 2.26
C ARG A 57 0.90 21.22 2.87
N ASP A 58 0.02 20.71 2.02
CA ASP A 58 -1.23 20.03 2.36
C ASP A 58 -1.05 18.51 2.58
N ARG A 59 -0.05 17.90 1.92
CA ARG A 59 0.19 16.44 1.93
C ARG A 59 1.38 16.00 2.79
N GLY A 60 2.29 16.91 3.12
CA GLY A 60 3.58 16.57 3.70
C GLY A 60 4.52 15.92 2.67
N PHE A 61 5.43 15.05 3.14
CA PHE A 61 6.31 14.28 2.26
C PHE A 61 5.55 13.15 1.56
N TYR A 62 5.82 12.96 0.28
CA TYR A 62 5.24 11.89 -0.50
C TYR A 62 6.21 11.42 -1.59
N VAL A 63 6.01 10.20 -2.05
CA VAL A 63 6.75 9.64 -3.19
C VAL A 63 5.92 9.90 -4.45
N GLU A 64 6.49 10.63 -5.39
CA GLU A 64 5.81 10.91 -6.66
C GLU A 64 5.77 9.65 -7.53
N ASN A 65 4.64 9.42 -8.20
CA ASN A 65 4.39 8.27 -9.07
C ASN A 65 4.42 6.89 -8.39
N LEU A 66 4.38 6.83 -7.05
CA LEU A 66 4.25 5.58 -6.31
C LEU A 66 2.92 4.89 -6.64
N PHE A 67 2.99 3.62 -7.01
CA PHE A 67 1.82 2.83 -7.36
C PHE A 67 0.95 2.58 -6.11
N LEU A 68 -0.33 2.88 -6.28
CA LEU A 68 -1.38 2.66 -5.28
C LEU A 68 -2.33 1.60 -5.82
N LEU A 69 -2.30 0.44 -5.20
CA LEU A 69 -3.14 -0.69 -5.53
C LEU A 69 -4.42 -0.62 -4.69
N SER A 70 -5.58 -0.67 -5.35
CA SER A 70 -6.85 -0.91 -4.65
C SER A 70 -6.84 -2.33 -4.11
N VAL A 71 -7.07 -2.48 -2.80
CA VAL A 71 -7.08 -3.77 -2.12
C VAL A 71 -8.52 -4.22 -1.95
N THR A 72 -8.79 -5.45 -2.37
CA THR A 72 -10.07 -6.13 -2.19
C THR A 72 -9.83 -7.45 -1.45
N ASP A 73 -10.83 -8.00 -0.77
CA ASP A 73 -10.71 -9.22 0.06
C ASP A 73 -9.94 -10.36 -0.59
N TRP A 74 -10.22 -10.65 -1.87
CA TRP A 74 -9.58 -11.76 -2.59
C TRP A 74 -8.06 -11.60 -2.75
N MET A 75 -7.52 -10.38 -2.64
CA MET A 75 -6.10 -10.07 -2.86
C MET A 75 -5.20 -10.43 -1.68
N ILE A 76 -5.75 -10.58 -0.46
CA ILE A 76 -4.94 -11.01 0.69
C ILE A 76 -4.40 -12.43 0.46
N SER A 77 -5.21 -13.32 -0.13
CA SER A 77 -4.79 -14.70 -0.43
C SER A 77 -3.66 -14.81 -1.48
N GLN A 78 -3.33 -13.71 -2.17
CA GLN A 78 -2.32 -13.67 -3.22
C GLN A 78 -1.08 -12.82 -2.83
N LEU A 79 -1.22 -11.96 -1.83
CA LEU A 79 -0.15 -11.06 -1.34
C LEU A 79 0.56 -11.58 -0.08
N CYS A 80 0.01 -12.60 0.58
CA CYS A 80 0.58 -13.29 1.76
C CYS A 80 0.51 -14.80 1.54
#